data_AF-A0A7C6MHY3-F1
#
_entry.id   AF-A0A7C6MHY3-F1
#
_cell.length_a   1.000
_cell.length_b   1.000
_cell.length_c   1.000
_cell.angle_alpha   90.00
_cell.angle_beta   90.00
_cell.angle_gamma   90.00
#
_symmetry.space_group_name_H-M   'P 1'
#
loop_
_entity.id
_entity.type
_entity.pdbx_description
1 polymer ?
#
loop_
_entity_poly.entity_id
_entity_poly.type
_entity_poly.pdbx_seq_one_letter_code
_entity_poly.pdbx_strand_id
1 'polypeptide(L)'
;RVGMLLVTVLPIVLLAHTLAELLDDGLARLDAPVALAGLLIAVIVFLPEGMTAIHAGRAGEAQRVMNLCHGALVSTVGLTIPAVLTIGALTGQTVVLAESLPHIVLLAASFLLGMTTLGARRIGAGHGAAHLALFAAYVMTVFS
;
A
#
# COMPACT_ATOMS: atom_id res chain seq x y z
N ARG A 1 -7.68 -21.13 -18.06
CA ARG A 1 -6.77 -20.16 -17.39
C ARG A 1 -7.54 -18.99 -16.80
N VAL A 2 -8.29 -18.21 -17.60
CA VAL A 2 -9.16 -17.12 -17.09
C VAL A 2 -10.19 -17.62 -16.06
N GLY A 3 -10.87 -18.74 -16.34
CA GLY A 3 -11.83 -19.31 -15.38
C GLY A 3 -11.22 -19.66 -14.00
N MET A 4 -9.95 -20.08 -13.97
CA MET A 4 -9.25 -20.36 -12.71
C MET A 4 -8.93 -19.07 -11.95
N LEU A 5 -8.51 -18.02 -12.65
CA LEU A 5 -8.30 -16.70 -12.06
C LEU A 5 -9.59 -16.15 -11.45
N LEU A 6 -10.72 -16.25 -12.16
CA LEU A 6 -12.01 -15.82 -11.66
C LEU A 6 -12.42 -16.60 -10.40
N VAL A 7 -12.26 -17.93 -10.41
CA VAL A 7 -12.55 -18.78 -9.24
C VAL A 7 -11.66 -18.45 -8.04
N THR A 8 -10.40 -18.07 -8.25
CA THR A 8 -9.48 -17.70 -7.15
C THR A 8 -9.69 -16.27 -6.66
N VAL A 9 -10.03 -15.33 -7.54
CA VAL A 9 -10.21 -13.91 -7.19
C VAL A 9 -11.56 -13.67 -6.52
N LEU A 10 -12.61 -14.37 -6.95
CA LEU A 10 -13.97 -14.14 -6.45
C LEU A 10 -14.08 -14.28 -4.92
N PRO A 11 -13.57 -15.36 -4.27
CA PRO A 11 -13.58 -15.46 -2.82
C PRO A 11 -12.78 -14.36 -2.14
N ILE A 12 -11.64 -13.95 -2.72
CA ILE A 12 -10.78 -12.89 -2.16
C ILE A 12 -11.54 -11.56 -2.14
N VAL A 13 -12.25 -11.22 -3.22
CA VAL A 13 -13.04 -9.99 -3.31
C VAL A 13 -14.20 -10.00 -2.31
N LEU A 14 -14.93 -11.11 -2.21
CA LEU A 14 -16.03 -11.25 -1.25
C LEU A 14 -15.54 -11.15 0.20
N LEU A 15 -14.42 -11.79 0.50
CA LEU A 15 -13.83 -11.76 1.84
C LEU A 15 -13.27 -10.37 2.17
N ALA A 16 -12.69 -9.66 1.19
CA ALA A 16 -12.17 -8.30 1.39
C ALA A 16 -13.28 -7.31 1.74
N HIS A 17 -14.46 -7.43 1.12
CA HIS A 17 -15.61 -6.59 1.47
C HIS A 17 -16.09 -6.85 2.91
N THR A 18 -16.25 -8.12 3.26
CA THR A 18 -16.64 -8.53 4.63
C THR A 18 -15.61 -8.09 5.68
N LEU A 19 -14.31 -8.14 5.33
CA LEU A 19 -13.23 -7.70 6.19
C LEU A 19 -13.29 -6.19 6.43
N ALA A 20 -13.59 -5.39 5.41
CA ALA A 20 -13.72 -3.94 5.54
C ALA A 20 -14.84 -3.57 6.53
N GLU A 21 -16.03 -4.18 6.39
CA GLU A 21 -17.14 -3.96 7.32
C GLU A 21 -16.79 -4.37 8.76
N LEU A 22 -16.19 -5.55 8.93
CA LEU A 22 -15.78 -6.04 10.25
C LEU A 22 -14.76 -5.12 10.91
N LEU A 23 -13.84 -4.57 10.12
CA LEU A 23 -12.78 -3.72 10.60
C LEU A 23 -13.30 -2.32 10.95
N ASP A 24 -14.17 -1.74 10.12
CA ASP A 24 -14.83 -0.46 10.40
C ASP A 24 -15.65 -0.55 11.70
N ASP A 25 -16.47 -1.60 11.86
CA ASP A 25 -17.24 -1.83 13.08
C ASP A 25 -16.36 -2.07 14.30
N GLY A 26 -15.30 -2.87 14.15
CA GLY A 26 -14.38 -3.20 15.23
C GLY A 26 -13.58 -1.99 15.71
N LEU A 27 -13.10 -1.17 14.79
CA LEU A 27 -12.34 0.04 15.08
C LEU A 27 -13.24 1.16 15.62
N ALA A 28 -14.47 1.29 15.11
CA ALA A 28 -15.45 2.24 15.63
C ALA A 28 -15.78 1.98 17.11
N ARG A 29 -15.87 0.72 17.53
CA ARG A 29 -16.08 0.35 18.94
C ARG A 29 -14.88 0.67 19.86
N LEU A 30 -13.70 0.85 19.27
CA LEU A 30 -12.46 1.18 19.98
C LEU A 30 -12.11 2.66 19.88
N ASP A 31 -13.01 3.50 19.32
CA ASP A 31 -12.76 4.92 19.00
C ASP A 31 -11.46 5.13 18.19
N ALA A 32 -11.12 4.16 17.33
CA ALA A 32 -9.91 4.21 16.53
C ALA A 32 -10.12 5.01 15.23
N PRO A 33 -9.04 5.61 14.67
CA PRO A 33 -9.15 6.42 13.46
C PRO A 33 -9.63 5.62 12.24
N VAL A 34 -10.51 6.20 11.43
CA VAL A 34 -11.05 5.56 10.22
C VAL A 34 -9.93 5.19 9.23
N ALA A 35 -8.89 6.01 9.12
CA ALA A 35 -7.74 5.74 8.26
C ALA A 35 -6.97 4.45 8.64
N LEU A 36 -7.09 3.99 9.90
CA LEU A 36 -6.46 2.75 10.34
C LEU A 36 -7.08 1.51 9.67
N ALA A 37 -8.38 1.56 9.33
CA ALA A 37 -9.04 0.47 8.63
C ALA A 37 -8.37 0.21 7.27
N GLY A 38 -8.23 1.29 6.47
CA GLY A 38 -7.56 1.24 5.18
C GLY A 38 -6.09 0.78 5.28
N LEU A 39 -5.37 1.24 6.30
CA LEU A 39 -3.98 0.82 6.55
C LEU A 39 -3.87 -0.69 6.82
N LEU A 40 -4.72 -1.23 7.68
CA LEU A 40 -4.70 -2.66 8.02
C LEU A 40 -5.11 -3.53 6.82
N ILE A 41 -6.11 -3.12 6.04
CA ILE A 41 -6.49 -3.81 4.80
C ILE A 41 -5.30 -3.84 3.83
N ALA A 42 -4.63 -2.70 3.64
CA ALA A 42 -3.44 -2.63 2.79
C ALA A 42 -2.34 -3.58 3.27
N VAL A 43 -2.05 -3.61 4.58
CA VAL A 43 -1.06 -4.53 5.15
C VAL A 43 -1.45 -5.99 4.88
N ILE A 44 -2.71 -6.37 5.08
CA ILE A 44 -3.18 -7.75 4.86
C ILE A 44 -3.06 -8.16 3.39
N VAL A 45 -3.48 -7.29 2.47
CA VAL A 45 -3.47 -7.57 1.02
C VAL A 45 -2.04 -7.67 0.48
N PHE A 46 -1.13 -6.79 0.93
CA PHE A 46 0.27 -6.78 0.47
C PHE A 46 1.19 -7.71 1.28
N LEU A 47 0.73 -8.29 2.39
CA LEU A 47 1.52 -9.19 3.23
C LEU A 47 2.26 -10.31 2.48
N PRO A 48 1.62 -11.09 1.58
CA PRO A 48 2.32 -12.18 0.89
C PRO A 48 3.46 -11.69 -0.02
N GLU A 49 3.26 -10.57 -0.70
CA GLU A 49 4.31 -9.95 -1.53
C GLU A 49 5.42 -9.35 -0.66
N GLY A 50 5.06 -8.70 0.45
CA GLY A 50 6.01 -8.17 1.43
C GLY A 50 6.89 -9.27 2.04
N MET A 51 6.29 -10.40 2.43
CA MET A 51 7.04 -11.57 2.87
C MET A 51 7.97 -12.08 1.77
N THR A 52 7.50 -12.17 0.52
CA THR A 52 8.32 -12.62 -0.60
C THR A 52 9.51 -11.68 -0.84
N ALA A 53 9.30 -10.37 -0.75
CA ALA A 53 10.34 -9.35 -0.86
C ALA A 53 11.37 -9.47 0.27
N ILE A 54 10.94 -9.69 1.52
CA ILE A 54 11.86 -9.90 2.65
C ILE A 54 12.72 -11.14 2.44
N HIS A 55 12.11 -12.26 2.01
CA HIS A 55 12.86 -13.49 1.72
C HIS A 55 13.89 -13.29 0.60
N ALA A 56 13.50 -12.64 -0.50
CA ALA A 56 14.40 -12.30 -1.61
C ALA A 56 15.55 -11.38 -1.14
N GLY A 57 15.25 -10.40 -0.28
CA GLY A 57 16.25 -9.50 0.30
C GLY A 57 17.27 -10.24 1.16
N ARG A 58 16.83 -11.21 1.98
CA ARG A 58 17.72 -12.07 2.77
C ARG A 58 18.59 -12.98 1.91
N ALA A 59 18.09 -13.38 0.74
CA ALA A 59 18.84 -14.17 -0.25
C ALA A 59 19.79 -13.33 -1.11
N GLY A 60 19.84 -12.00 -0.95
CA GLY A 60 20.68 -11.11 -1.75
C GLY A 60 20.13 -10.80 -3.15
N GLU A 61 18.86 -11.14 -3.42
CA GLU A 61 18.20 -10.94 -4.71
C GLU A 61 17.65 -9.52 -4.87
N ALA A 62 18.53 -8.51 -4.82
CA ALA A 62 18.12 -7.09 -4.83
C ALA A 62 17.21 -6.71 -6.00
N GLN A 63 17.45 -7.27 -7.20
CA GLN A 63 16.60 -7.04 -8.37
C GLN A 63 15.18 -7.59 -8.18
N ARG A 64 15.03 -8.75 -7.54
CA ARG A 64 13.72 -9.36 -7.29
C ARG A 64 12.94 -8.56 -6.26
N VAL A 65 13.61 -8.09 -5.20
CA VAL A 65 13.01 -7.15 -4.22
C VAL A 65 12.49 -5.92 -4.94
N MET A 66 13.34 -5.32 -5.78
CA MET A 66 12.99 -4.12 -6.54
C MET A 66 11.80 -4.35 -7.47
N ASN A 67 11.81 -5.45 -8.21
CA ASN A 67 10.73 -5.82 -9.13
C ASN A 67 9.40 -6.06 -8.41
N LEU A 68 9.42 -6.69 -7.22
CA LEU A 68 8.21 -6.92 -6.43
C LEU A 68 7.65 -5.60 -5.89
N CYS A 69 8.47 -4.83 -5.16
CA CYS A 69 8.03 -3.60 -4.52
C CYS A 69 7.58 -2.53 -5.53
N HIS A 70 8.35 -2.31 -6.60
CA HIS A 70 7.98 -1.33 -7.61
C HIS A 70 6.92 -1.84 -8.58
N GLY A 71 6.85 -3.15 -8.84
CA GLY A 71 5.77 -3.74 -9.62
C GLY A 71 4.41 -3.49 -8.96
N ALA A 72 4.32 -3.74 -7.66
CA ALA A 72 3.13 -3.43 -6.86
C ALA A 72 2.78 -1.93 -6.88
N LEU A 73 3.78 -1.06 -6.71
CA LEU A 73 3.59 0.40 -6.76
C LEU A 73 3.09 0.88 -8.12
N VAL A 74 3.74 0.46 -9.21
CA VAL A 74 3.38 0.86 -10.58
C VAL A 74 2.01 0.33 -10.96
N SER A 75 1.63 -0.88 -10.55
CA SER A 75 0.26 -1.40 -10.73
C SER A 75 -0.77 -0.54 -9.98
N THR A 76 -0.46 -0.16 -8.74
CA THR A 76 -1.36 0.67 -7.92
C THR A 76 -1.55 2.07 -8.52
N VAL A 77 -0.45 2.74 -8.87
CA VAL A 77 -0.49 4.11 -9.42
C VAL A 77 -0.96 4.15 -10.87
N GLY A 78 -0.57 3.16 -11.68
CA GLY A 78 -0.84 3.11 -13.11
C GLY A 78 -2.18 2.47 -13.47
N LEU A 79 -2.78 1.67 -12.58
CA LEU A 79 -4.05 0.99 -12.86
C LEU A 79 -5.08 1.17 -11.73
N THR A 80 -4.75 0.86 -10.48
CA THR A 80 -5.73 0.85 -9.38
C THR A 80 -6.28 2.25 -9.08
N ILE A 81 -5.43 3.26 -8.90
CA ILE A 81 -5.86 4.64 -8.66
C ILE A 81 -6.70 5.17 -9.85
N PRO A 82 -6.25 5.08 -11.11
CA PRO A 82 -7.07 5.46 -12.27
C PRO A 82 -8.42 4.73 -12.33
N ALA A 83 -8.45 3.42 -12.05
CA ALA A 83 -9.68 2.65 -12.05
C ALA A 83 -10.67 3.16 -10.97
N VAL A 84 -10.19 3.38 -9.75
CA VAL A 84 -11.01 3.93 -8.65
C VAL A 84 -11.52 5.33 -8.97
N LEU A 85 -10.67 6.21 -9.50
CA LEU A 85 -11.08 7.56 -9.92
C LEU A 85 -12.13 7.52 -11.04
N THR A 86 -11.98 6.60 -11.99
CA THR A 86 -12.93 6.41 -13.09
C THR A 86 -14.27 5.90 -12.56
N ILE A 87 -14.26 4.90 -11.67
CA ILE A 87 -15.47 4.39 -11.03
C ILE A 87 -16.15 5.50 -10.21
N GLY A 88 -15.37 6.29 -9.45
CA GLY A 88 -15.89 7.43 -8.69
C GLY A 88 -16.57 8.45 -9.59
N ALA A 89 -15.94 8.83 -10.70
CA ALA A 89 -16.52 9.76 -11.69
C ALA A 89 -17.82 9.22 -12.31
N LEU A 90 -17.88 7.91 -12.62
CA LEU A 90 -19.07 7.27 -13.19
C LEU A 90 -20.21 7.10 -12.17
N THR A 91 -19.89 6.95 -10.89
CA THR A 91 -20.86 6.75 -9.80
C THR A 91 -21.23 8.04 -9.08
N GLY A 92 -20.63 9.17 -9.47
CA GLY A 92 -20.85 10.47 -8.82
C GLY A 92 -20.18 10.61 -7.45
N GLN A 93 -19.22 9.74 -7.12
CA GLN A 93 -18.45 9.81 -5.89
C GLN A 93 -17.19 10.66 -6.07
N THR A 94 -16.98 11.65 -5.20
CA THR A 94 -15.77 12.48 -5.20
C THR A 94 -14.66 11.80 -4.41
N VAL A 95 -13.64 11.31 -5.12
CA VAL A 95 -12.44 10.71 -4.51
C VAL A 95 -11.36 11.78 -4.38
N VAL A 96 -11.00 12.14 -3.15
CA VAL A 96 -9.92 13.08 -2.87
C VAL A 96 -8.64 12.30 -2.60
N LEU A 97 -7.61 12.52 -3.42
CA LEU A 97 -6.28 11.96 -3.19
C LEU A 97 -5.46 12.89 -2.31
N ALA A 98 -4.72 12.31 -1.36
CA ALA A 98 -3.84 13.04 -0.44
C ALA A 98 -4.55 14.27 0.17
N GLU A 99 -5.63 14.00 0.90
CA GLU A 99 -6.61 14.98 1.40
C GLU A 99 -6.02 16.13 2.24
N SER A 100 -4.82 15.95 2.78
CA SER A 100 -4.19 16.92 3.69
C SER A 100 -2.72 17.15 3.31
N LEU A 101 -2.21 18.32 3.70
CA LEU A 101 -0.82 18.70 3.46
C LEU A 101 0.19 17.67 4.03
N PRO A 102 0.02 17.10 5.24
CA PRO A 102 0.87 16.01 5.73
C PRO A 102 0.92 14.81 4.78
N HIS A 103 -0.22 14.36 4.25
CA HIS A 103 -0.27 13.23 3.33
C HIS A 103 0.46 13.53 2.01
N ILE A 104 0.29 14.74 1.46
CA ILE A 104 1.02 15.16 0.25
C ILE A 104 2.53 15.18 0.49
N VAL A 105 2.97 15.73 1.62
CA VAL A 105 4.39 15.81 1.99
C VAL A 105 4.99 14.41 2.18
N LEU A 106 4.29 13.51 2.88
CA LEU A 106 4.74 12.14 3.09
C LEU A 106 4.81 11.35 1.77
N LEU A 107 3.83 11.54 0.88
CA LEU A 107 3.84 10.92 -0.45
C LEU A 107 5.02 11.42 -1.29
N ALA A 108 5.23 12.74 -1.34
CA ALA A 108 6.35 13.35 -2.04
C ALA A 108 7.71 12.88 -1.47
N ALA A 109 7.84 12.85 -0.14
CA ALA A 109 9.02 12.33 0.53
C ALA A 109 9.27 10.86 0.21
N SER A 110 8.21 10.04 0.11
CA SER A 110 8.31 8.62 -0.23
C SER A 110 8.84 8.42 -1.66
N PHE A 111 8.34 9.21 -2.60
CA PHE A 111 8.85 9.20 -3.97
C PHE A 111 10.31 9.66 -4.06
N LEU A 112 10.66 10.77 -3.40
CA LEU A 112 12.03 11.29 -3.37
C LEU A 112 13.00 10.28 -2.76
N LEU A 113 12.65 9.71 -1.61
CA LEU A 113 13.46 8.68 -0.96
C LEU A 113 13.59 7.42 -1.83
N GLY A 114 12.51 7.03 -2.51
CA GLY A 114 12.53 5.96 -3.51
C GLY A 114 13.53 6.22 -4.64
N MET A 115 13.51 7.43 -5.23
CA MET A 115 14.46 7.85 -6.27
C MET A 115 15.91 7.79 -5.79
N THR A 116 16.19 8.27 -4.56
CA THR A 116 17.55 8.19 -3.99
C THR A 116 18.01 6.76 -3.77
N THR A 117 17.09 5.87 -3.39
CA THR A 117 17.40 4.45 -3.14
C THR A 117 17.68 3.72 -4.46
N LEU A 118 16.92 4.04 -5.52
CA LEU A 118 17.12 3.50 -6.87
C LEU A 118 18.42 3.98 -7.53
N GLY A 119 18.75 5.26 -7.34
CA GLY A 119 19.99 5.84 -7.87
C GLY A 119 21.24 5.44 -7.09
N ALA A 120 21.08 4.84 -5.91
CA ALA A 120 22.20 4.46 -5.06
C ALA A 120 22.99 3.29 -5.66
N ARG A 121 24.32 3.46 -5.73
CA ARG A 121 25.24 2.42 -6.22
C ARG A 121 25.29 1.18 -5.31
N ARG A 122 24.92 1.33 -4.05
CA ARG A 122 24.76 0.25 -3.06
C ARG A 122 23.59 0.58 -2.13
N ILE A 123 22.65 -0.35 -2.02
CA ILE A 123 21.56 -0.27 -1.05
C ILE A 123 22.08 -0.84 0.28
N GLY A 124 21.99 -0.05 1.34
CA GLY A 124 22.45 -0.41 2.68
C GLY A 124 21.37 -0.18 3.73
N ALA A 125 21.61 -0.66 4.96
CA ALA A 125 20.65 -0.58 6.06
C ALA A 125 20.12 0.84 6.34
N GLY A 126 20.93 1.88 6.11
CA GLY A 126 20.51 3.27 6.28
C GLY A 126 19.34 3.69 5.36
N HIS A 127 19.31 3.18 4.11
CA HIS A 127 18.19 3.44 3.20
C HIS A 127 16.91 2.77 3.70
N GLY A 128 17.01 1.52 4.15
CA GLY A 128 15.88 0.79 4.74
C GLY A 128 15.36 1.46 6.01
N ALA A 129 16.26 1.92 6.89
CA ALA A 129 15.90 2.66 8.09
C ALA A 129 15.17 3.97 7.76
N ALA A 130 15.60 4.70 6.72
CA ALA A 130 14.92 5.91 6.27
C ALA A 130 13.50 5.62 5.77
N HIS A 131 13.30 4.57 4.98
CA HIS A 131 11.96 4.16 4.52
C HIS A 131 11.06 3.77 5.70
N LEU A 132 11.61 3.00 6.65
CA LEU A 132 10.85 2.60 7.84
C LEU A 132 10.50 3.78 8.74
N ALA A 133 11.41 4.75 8.89
CA ALA A 133 11.16 5.98 9.63
C ALA A 133 10.07 6.83 8.97
N LEU A 134 10.08 6.94 7.64
CA LEU A 134 9.03 7.65 6.91
C LEU A 134 7.67 6.94 7.01
N PHE A 135 7.66 5.61 6.95
CA PHE A 135 6.45 4.82 7.20
C PHE A 135 5.93 5.00 8.63
N ALA A 136 6.82 5.02 9.64
CA ALA A 136 6.44 5.31 11.01
C ALA A 136 5.84 6.72 11.16
N ALA A 137 6.41 7.72 10.49
CA ALA A 137 5.85 9.08 10.46
C ALA A 137 4.44 9.10 9.84
N TYR A 138 4.21 8.33 8.77
CA TYR A 138 2.87 8.14 8.21
C TYR A 138 1.90 7.49 9.21
N VAL A 139 2.32 6.44 9.92
CA VAL A 139 1.50 5.81 10.94
C VAL A 139 1.13 6.81 12.04
N MET A 140 2.06 7.69 12.46
CA MET A 140 1.74 8.75 13.43
C MET A 140 0.66 9.70 12.91
N THR A 141 0.65 10.03 11.62
CA THR A 141 -0.40 10.88 11.02
C THR A 141 -1.77 10.22 10.97
N VAL A 142 -1.86 8.89 11.04
CA VAL A 142 -3.14 8.18 11.14
C VAL A 142 -3.83 8.41 12.48
N PHE A 143 -3.07 8.72 13.54
CA PHE A 143 -3.58 8.95 14.89
C PHE A 143 -3.71 10.44 15.27
N SER A 144 -3.32 11.35 14.38
CA SER A 144 -3.36 12.80 14.61
C SER A 144 -4.59 13.43 13.95
#